data_AF-A0A355F302-F1
#
_entry.id   AF-A0A355F302-F1
#
_cell.length_a   1.000
_cell.length_b   1.000
_cell.length_c   1.000
_cell.angle_alpha   90.00
_cell.angle_beta   90.00
_cell.angle_gamma   90.00
#
_symmetry.space_group_name_H-M   'P 1'
#
loop_
_entity.id
_entity.type
_entity.pdbx_description
1 polymer ?
#
loop_
_entity_poly.entity_id
_entity_poly.type
_entity_poly.pdbx_seq_one_letter_code
_entity_poly.pdbx_strand_id
1 'polypeptide(L)' 'FTPDLMPADLLGTSIYNQKTQDFEFHPGPIFADLLLADEVNR' A
#
# COMPACT_ATOMS: atom_id res chain seq x y z
N PHE A 1 10.24 13.72 11.98
CA PHE A 1 9.85 13.81 10.57
C PHE A 1 9.14 12.52 10.23
N THR A 2 7.80 12.58 10.20
CA THR A 2 6.99 11.49 9.67
C THR A 2 7.35 11.39 8.18
N PRO A 3 7.75 10.22 7.65
CA PRO A 3 7.97 10.07 6.22
C PRO A 3 6.65 10.36 5.50
N ASP A 4 6.68 11.24 4.48
CA ASP A 4 5.51 11.53 3.67
C ASP A 4 5.03 10.23 3.02
N LEU A 5 3.81 9.80 3.36
CA LEU A 5 3.21 8.59 2.82
C LEU A 5 3.00 8.79 1.32
N MET A 6 3.54 7.90 0.49
CA MET A 6 3.20 7.88 -0.92
C MET A 6 1.85 7.16 -1.12
N PRO A 7 1.08 7.48 -2.16
CA PRO A 7 -0.18 6.79 -2.43
C PRO A 7 -0.04 5.26 -2.51
N ALA A 8 1.10 4.77 -3.02
CA ALA A 8 1.40 3.34 -3.11
C ALA A 8 1.59 2.67 -1.73
N ASP A 9 2.01 3.42 -0.71
CA ASP A 9 2.16 2.89 0.65
C ASP A 9 0.79 2.64 1.32
N LEU A 10 -0.27 3.31 0.85
CA LEU A 10 -1.64 3.17 1.37
C LEU A 10 -2.48 2.21 0.53
N LEU A 11 -2.43 2.33 -0.79
CA LEU A 11 -3.18 1.49 -1.73
C LEU A 11 -2.50 0.13 -1.94
N GLY A 12 -1.20 0.03 -1.75
CA GLY A 12 -0.43 -1.15 -2.11
C GLY A 12 0.15 -1.06 -3.51
N THR A 13 0.79 -2.15 -3.93
CA THR A 13 1.60 -2.18 -5.15
C THR A 13 1.42 -3.49 -5.90
N SER A 14 1.66 -3.46 -7.20
CA SER A 14 1.72 -4.68 -8.00
C SER A 14 3.18 -5.08 -8.22
N ILE A 15 3.53 -6.29 -7.79
CA ILE A 15 4.88 -6.84 -7.86
C ILE A 15 4.92 -7.91 -8.95
N TYR A 16 5.88 -7.78 -9.86
CA TYR A 16 6.09 -8.81 -10.88
C TYR A 16 6.74 -10.06 -10.27
N ASN A 17 6.06 -11.19 -10.37
CA ASN A 17 6.52 -12.49 -9.92
C ASN A 17 7.21 -13.23 -11.08
N GLN A 18 8.55 -13.32 -11.02
CA GLN A 18 9.35 -13.95 -12.07
C GLN A 18 9.09 -15.46 -12.24
N LYS A 19 8.58 -16.15 -11.21
CA LYS A 19 8.31 -17.59 -11.28
C LYS A 19 7.05 -17.90 -12.07
N THR A 20 6.02 -17.08 -11.91
CA THR A 20 4.73 -17.23 -12.61
C THR A 20 4.65 -16.38 -13.86
N GLN A 21 5.58 -15.43 -14.05
CA GLN A 21 5.61 -14.44 -15.12
C GLN A 21 4.38 -13.51 -15.12
N ASP A 22 3.80 -13.30 -13.94
CA ASP A 22 2.60 -12.50 -13.74
C ASP A 22 2.81 -11.40 -12.71
N PHE A 23 1.91 -10.42 -12.69
CA PHE A 23 1.86 -9.38 -11.68
C PHE A 23 0.93 -9.80 -10.53
N GLU A 24 1.45 -9.79 -9.30
CA GLU A 24 0.70 -10.06 -8.08
C GLU A 24 0.41 -8.75 -7.35
N PHE A 25 -0.85 -8.54 -6.95
CA PHE A 25 -1.22 -7.34 -6.20
C PHE A 25 -1.00 -7.57 -4.70
N HIS A 26 -0.19 -6.71 -4.10
CA HIS A 26 0.02 -6.65 -2.66
C HIS A 26 -0.81 -5.51 -2.09
N PRO A 27 -1.93 -5.80 -1.39
CA PRO A 27 -2.82 -4.77 -0.87
C PRO A 27 -2.13 -3.95 0.22
N GLY A 28 -2.35 -2.64 0.16
CA GLY A 28 -1.88 -1.73 1.21
C GLY A 28 -2.78 -1.72 2.46
N PRO A 29 -2.43 -0.92 3.47
CA PRO A 29 -3.15 -0.82 4.74
C PRO A 29 -4.63 -0.43 4.61
N ILE A 30 -5.04 0.21 3.51
CA ILE A 30 -6.45 0.60 3.28
C ILE A 30 -7.41 -0.59 3.18
N PHE A 31 -6.88 -1.80 2.93
CA PHE A 31 -7.66 -3.03 2.84
C PHE A 31 -7.82 -3.77 4.18
N ALA A 32 -7.29 -3.21 5.28
CA ALA A 32 -7.48 -3.77 6.62
C ALA A 32 -8.90 -3.49 7.15
N ASP A 33 -9.40 -4.35 8.06
CA ASP A 33 -10.70 -4.18 8.70
C ASP A 33 -10.80 -2.88 9.53
N LEU A 34 -9.66 -2.43 10.07
CA LEU A 34 -9.53 -1.19 10.83
C LEU A 34 -8.18 -0.54 10.51
N LEU A 35 -8.23 0.70 10.03
CA LEU A 35 -7.06 1.53 9.79
C LEU A 35 -7.16 2.81 10.63
N LEU A 36 -6.17 3.03 11.50
CA LEU A 36 -6.03 4.29 12.24
C LEU A 36 -5.06 5.20 11.48
N ALA A 37 -5.59 6.22 10.82
CA ALA A 37 -4.79 7.23 10.15
C ALA A 37 -4.70 8.48 11.04
N ASP A 38 -3.47 8.95 11.28
CA ASP A 38 -3.21 10.28 11.82
C ASP A 38 -2.87 11.23 10.67
N GLU A 39 -3.09 12.54 10.88
CA GLU A 39 -2.81 13.60 9.89
C GLU A 39 -3.52 13.47 8.53
N VAL A 40 -4.70 12.86 8.46
CA VAL A 40 -5.46 12.64 7.20
C VAL A 40 -5.79 13.92 6.39
N ASN A 41 -5.82 15.07 7.07
CA ASN A 41 -6.12 16.38 6.45
C ASN A 41 -4.88 17.18 6.08
N ARG A 42 -3.69 16.59 6.22
CA ARG A 42 -2.45 17.18 5.71
C ARG A 42 -2.39 17.02 4.20
#